data_AF-A0A067DJI7-F1
#
_entry.id   AF-A0A067DJI7-F1
#
_cell.length_a   1.000
_cell.length_b   1.000
_cell.length_c   1.000
_cell.angle_alpha   90.00
_cell.angle_beta   90.00
_cell.angle_gamma   90.00
#
_symmetry.space_group_name_H-M   'P 1'
#
loop_
_entity.id
_entity.type
_entity.pdbx_description
1 polymer ?
#
loop_
_entity_poly.entity_id
_entity_poly.type
_entity_poly.pdbx_seq_one_letter_code
_entity_poly.pdbx_strand_id
1 'polypeptide(L)'
;PEKVVGLSTHSDDSALAILLEINEVEGLQIKKDGKWIHITPFPNAFVVNVGNVLETHWRLSIGTIYSVRYDGEMYPASNLVSENTPPLFKRVTVEEYFGNLCARKLRGKSHLDALRIEHIQD
;
A
#
# COMPACT_ATOMS: atom_id res chain seq x y z
N PRO A 1 -13.38 -28.16 -26.17
CA PRO A 1 -13.24 -26.75 -25.77
C PRO A 1 -14.32 -25.83 -26.37
N GLU A 2 -14.64 -25.95 -27.65
CA GLU A 2 -15.57 -25.03 -28.38
C GLU A 2 -17.00 -24.97 -27.85
N LYS A 3 -17.41 -25.92 -26.99
CA LYS A 3 -18.77 -26.01 -26.42
C LYS A 3 -18.85 -25.57 -24.96
N VAL A 4 -17.72 -25.23 -24.34
CA VAL A 4 -17.61 -24.87 -22.93
C VAL A 4 -16.72 -23.65 -22.77
N VAL A 5 -17.01 -22.81 -21.77
CA VAL A 5 -16.18 -21.64 -21.44
C VAL A 5 -15.66 -21.81 -20.02
N GLY A 6 -14.40 -21.42 -19.78
CA GLY A 6 -13.81 -21.48 -18.43
C GLY A 6 -14.51 -20.52 -17.47
N LEU A 7 -14.73 -19.28 -17.92
CA LEU A 7 -15.46 -18.24 -17.19
C LEU A 7 -16.35 -17.47 -18.18
N SER A 8 -17.63 -17.29 -17.83
CA SER A 8 -18.57 -16.57 -18.69
C SER A 8 -18.13 -15.12 -18.92
N THR A 9 -18.44 -14.59 -20.10
CA THR A 9 -18.24 -13.18 -20.45
C THR A 9 -18.86 -12.27 -19.38
N HIS A 10 -18.07 -11.35 -18.85
CA HIS A 10 -18.50 -10.37 -17.84
C HIS A 10 -17.64 -9.10 -17.92
N SER A 11 -18.04 -8.08 -17.17
CA SER A 11 -17.20 -6.96 -16.76
C SER A 11 -16.98 -7.07 -15.26
N ASP A 12 -15.84 -6.60 -14.76
CA ASP A 12 -15.57 -6.63 -13.32
C ASP A 12 -16.39 -5.57 -12.58
N ASP A 13 -17.07 -5.96 -11.51
CA ASP A 13 -17.79 -5.02 -10.63
C ASP A 13 -16.88 -4.30 -9.62
N SER A 14 -15.59 -4.68 -9.56
CA SER A 14 -14.61 -4.03 -8.70
C SER A 14 -14.14 -2.69 -9.29
N ALA A 15 -13.26 -1.97 -8.58
CA ALA A 15 -12.62 -0.78 -9.15
C ALA A 15 -11.44 -1.17 -10.07
N LEU A 16 -10.63 -2.13 -9.64
CA LEU A 16 -9.41 -2.56 -10.32
C LEU A 16 -9.22 -4.05 -10.06
N ALA A 17 -8.94 -4.82 -11.11
CA ALA A 17 -8.46 -6.19 -10.98
C ALA A 17 -6.98 -6.26 -11.38
N ILE A 18 -6.21 -7.02 -10.61
CA ILE A 18 -4.80 -7.31 -10.86
C ILE A 18 -4.69 -8.84 -10.97
N LEU A 19 -4.49 -9.34 -12.18
CA LEU A 19 -4.45 -10.75 -12.50
C LEU A 19 -3.00 -11.21 -12.72
N LEU A 20 -2.69 -12.39 -12.18
CA LEU A 20 -1.44 -13.11 -12.42
C LEU A 20 -1.77 -14.43 -13.11
N GLU A 21 -1.21 -14.67 -14.29
CA GLU A 21 -1.25 -16.00 -14.91
C GLU A 21 -0.15 -16.87 -14.29
N ILE A 22 -0.55 -17.97 -13.65
CA ILE A 22 0.33 -18.82 -12.83
C ILE A 22 1.18 -19.76 -13.70
N ASN A 23 0.70 -20.07 -14.91
CA ASN A 23 1.37 -20.94 -15.87
C ASN A 23 1.26 -20.35 -17.28
N GLU A 24 1.94 -20.97 -18.24
CA GLU A 24 1.98 -20.53 -19.64
C GLU A 24 0.76 -21.04 -20.46
N VAL A 25 -0.37 -21.32 -19.79
CA VAL A 25 -1.60 -21.76 -20.47
C VAL A 25 -2.43 -20.54 -20.85
N GLU A 26 -2.53 -20.30 -22.14
CA GLU A 26 -3.35 -19.25 -22.73
C GLU A 26 -4.86 -19.43 -22.46
N GLY A 27 -5.56 -18.31 -22.25
CA GLY A 27 -7.01 -18.35 -22.01
C GLY A 27 -7.69 -17.00 -21.79
N LEU A 28 -6.96 -15.96 -21.36
CA LEU A 28 -7.54 -14.64 -21.16
C LEU A 28 -7.87 -13.97 -22.50
N GLN A 29 -9.11 -13.52 -22.64
CA GLN A 29 -9.57 -12.75 -23.80
C GLN A 29 -10.32 -11.51 -23.36
N ILE A 30 -10.12 -10.40 -24.07
CA ILE A 30 -10.87 -9.16 -23.89
C ILE A 30 -11.71 -8.85 -25.13
N LYS A 31 -12.83 -8.15 -24.94
CA LYS A 31 -13.69 -7.72 -26.03
C LYS A 31 -13.43 -6.26 -26.37
N LYS A 32 -12.95 -5.98 -27.59
CA LYS A 32 -12.71 -4.63 -28.10
C LYS A 32 -13.33 -4.50 -29.49
N ASP A 33 -14.12 -3.45 -29.70
CA ASP A 33 -14.82 -3.17 -30.97
C ASP A 33 -15.62 -4.38 -31.50
N GLY A 34 -16.28 -5.09 -30.58
CA GLY A 34 -17.06 -6.29 -30.87
C GLY A 34 -16.25 -7.56 -31.12
N LYS A 35 -14.92 -7.49 -31.16
CA LYS A 35 -14.01 -8.61 -31.42
C LYS A 35 -13.35 -9.10 -30.14
N TRP A 36 -13.15 -10.41 -30.06
CA TRP A 36 -12.35 -11.02 -29.00
C TRP A 36 -10.87 -10.95 -29.36
N ILE A 37 -10.06 -10.47 -28.41
CA ILE A 37 -8.61 -10.31 -28.53
C ILE A 37 -7.96 -11.15 -27.44
N HIS A 38 -7.03 -12.01 -27.83
CA HIS A 38 -6.23 -12.79 -26.89
C HIS A 38 -5.24 -11.89 -26.14
N ILE A 39 -5.09 -12.11 -24.83
CA ILE A 39 -4.08 -11.44 -24.01
C ILE A 39 -3.00 -12.46 -23.65
N THR A 40 -1.76 -12.14 -24.04
CA THR A 40 -0.58 -12.91 -23.65
C THR A 40 0.27 -12.01 -22.76
N PRO A 41 0.26 -12.20 -21.43
CA PRO A 41 1.05 -11.38 -20.52
C PRO A 41 2.55 -11.57 -20.75
N PHE A 42 3.33 -10.53 -20.48
CA PHE A 42 4.79 -10.67 -20.45
C PHE A 42 5.22 -11.54 -19.25
N PRO A 43 6.38 -12.22 -19.33
CA PRO A 43 6.96 -12.89 -18.17
C PRO A 43 7.08 -11.93 -16.98
N ASN A 44 6.68 -12.39 -15.79
CA ASN A 44 6.67 -11.61 -14.55
C ASN A 44 5.81 -10.34 -14.57
N ALA A 45 4.79 -10.27 -15.43
CA ALA A 45 3.85 -9.16 -15.46
C ALA A 45 2.51 -9.52 -14.83
N PHE A 46 1.83 -8.49 -14.32
CA PHE A 46 0.41 -8.56 -14.00
C PHE A 46 -0.41 -7.98 -15.14
N VAL A 47 -1.58 -8.57 -15.40
CA VAL A 47 -2.62 -7.91 -16.21
C VAL A 47 -3.46 -7.07 -15.27
N VAL A 48 -3.67 -5.81 -15.63
CA VAL A 48 -4.51 -4.90 -14.85
C VAL A 48 -5.65 -4.41 -15.72
N ASN A 49 -6.88 -4.55 -15.25
CA ASN A 49 -8.06 -3.98 -15.91
C ASN A 49 -8.91 -3.17 -14.94
N VAL A 50 -9.60 -2.20 -15.53
CA VAL A 50 -10.54 -1.30 -14.87
C VAL A 50 -11.89 -1.99 -14.78
N GLY A 51 -12.51 -1.96 -13.60
CA GLY A 51 -13.87 -2.43 -13.40
C GLY A 51 -14.88 -1.28 -13.32
N ASN A 52 -16.16 -1.65 -13.26
CA ASN A 52 -17.32 -0.76 -13.36
C ASN A 52 -17.30 0.38 -12.32
N VAL A 53 -16.79 0.11 -11.10
CA VAL A 53 -16.73 1.13 -10.04
C VAL A 53 -15.79 2.28 -10.41
N LEU A 54 -14.65 1.99 -11.03
CA LEU A 54 -13.68 3.03 -11.41
C LEU A 54 -14.08 3.74 -12.71
N GLU A 55 -14.84 3.09 -13.59
CA GLU A 55 -15.43 3.74 -14.75
C GLU A 55 -16.38 4.88 -14.34
N THR A 56 -17.16 4.68 -13.27
CA THR A 56 -18.05 5.73 -12.73
C THR A 56 -17.31 6.79 -11.90
N HIS A 57 -16.17 6.44 -11.28
CA HIS A 57 -15.39 7.32 -10.42
C HIS A 57 -13.92 7.37 -10.88
N TRP A 58 -13.58 8.39 -11.68
CA TRP A 58 -12.35 8.45 -12.47
C TRP A 58 -11.06 8.81 -11.71
N ARG A 59 -10.99 8.64 -10.39
CA ARG A 59 -9.78 8.99 -9.63
C ARG A 59 -9.19 7.78 -8.90
N LEU A 60 -8.12 7.23 -9.46
CA LEU A 60 -7.28 6.20 -8.84
C LEU A 60 -5.93 6.77 -8.45
N SER A 61 -5.44 6.40 -7.26
CA SER A 61 -4.05 6.62 -6.86
C SER A 61 -3.51 5.39 -6.15
N ILE A 62 -2.33 4.93 -6.56
CA ILE A 62 -1.58 3.85 -5.91
C ILE A 62 -0.41 4.49 -5.16
N GLY A 63 -0.34 4.28 -3.86
CA GLY A 63 0.75 4.76 -3.01
C GLY A 63 1.54 3.61 -2.44
N THR A 64 2.83 3.54 -2.76
CA THR A 64 3.76 2.63 -2.10
C THR A 64 4.49 3.39 -1.00
N ILE A 65 4.17 3.08 0.26
CA ILE A 65 4.80 3.70 1.42
C ILE A 65 5.83 2.71 1.98
N TYR A 66 7.11 3.07 1.91
CA TYR A 66 8.17 2.35 2.61
C TYR A 66 8.22 2.83 4.05
N SER A 67 8.09 1.90 4.99
CA SER A 67 8.14 2.19 6.41
C SER A 67 9.28 1.43 7.08
N VAL A 68 9.51 1.78 8.34
CA VAL A 68 10.38 1.04 9.24
C VAL A 68 9.80 -0.35 9.52
N ARG A 69 10.66 -1.33 9.82
CA ARG A 69 10.21 -2.67 10.18
C ARG A 69 9.36 -2.61 11.45
N TYR A 70 8.22 -3.31 11.45
CA TYR A 70 7.27 -3.25 12.57
C TYR A 70 7.82 -3.82 13.87
N ASP A 71 8.71 -4.80 13.79
CA ASP A 71 9.44 -5.43 14.91
C ASP A 71 10.65 -4.61 15.39
N GLY A 72 10.86 -3.42 14.81
CA GLY A 72 12.00 -2.55 15.09
C GLY A 72 11.75 -1.50 16.16
N GLU A 73 12.82 -0.77 16.47
CA GLU A 73 12.79 0.43 17.30
C GLU A 73 13.14 1.68 16.48
N MET A 74 12.56 2.80 16.87
CA MET A 74 12.90 4.14 16.38
C MET A 74 13.51 4.96 17.51
N TYR A 75 14.64 5.60 17.24
CA TYR A 75 15.35 6.47 18.18
C TYR A 75 16.24 7.46 17.42
N PRO A 76 16.67 8.57 18.06
CA PRO A 76 17.62 9.49 17.45
C PRO A 76 18.88 8.78 16.98
N ALA A 77 19.29 9.02 15.73
CA ALA A 77 20.50 8.40 15.20
C ALA A 77 21.70 8.78 16.07
N SER A 78 22.47 7.79 16.53
CA SER A 78 23.50 7.97 17.55
C SER A 78 24.60 8.95 17.14
N ASN A 79 24.90 9.04 15.85
CA ASN A 79 25.86 9.99 15.28
C ASN A 79 25.38 11.45 15.28
N LEU A 80 24.10 11.70 15.54
CA LEU A 80 23.52 13.04 15.68
C LEU A 80 23.36 13.46 17.15
N VAL A 81 23.58 12.54 18.08
CA VAL A 81 23.48 12.78 19.53
C VAL A 81 24.89 13.05 20.07
N SER A 82 25.04 14.16 20.78
CA SER A 82 26.29 14.55 21.45
C SER A 82 26.01 15.36 22.70
N GLU A 83 27.04 15.70 23.49
CA GLU A 83 26.89 16.60 24.64
C GLU A 83 26.31 17.97 24.26
N ASN A 84 26.70 18.49 23.09
CA ASN A 84 26.19 19.77 22.58
C ASN A 84 24.80 19.66 21.93
N THR A 85 24.38 18.45 21.59
CA THR A 85 23.09 18.16 20.94
C THR A 85 22.45 16.94 21.59
N PRO A 86 21.82 17.08 22.77
CA PRO A 86 21.20 15.96 23.47
C PRO A 86 20.01 15.39 22.69
N PRO A 87 19.63 14.13 22.94
CA PRO A 87 18.49 13.52 22.25
C PRO A 87 17.20 14.24 22.65
N LEU A 88 16.42 14.67 21.65
CA LEU A 88 15.14 15.37 21.88
C LEU A 88 13.94 14.41 21.96
N PHE A 89 14.09 13.18 21.47
CA PHE A 89 13.02 12.20 21.35
C PHE A 89 13.38 10.87 22.00
N LYS A 90 12.37 10.21 22.57
CA LYS A 90 12.48 8.91 23.21
C LYS A 90 12.75 7.81 22.18
N ARG A 91 13.40 6.73 22.65
CA ARG A 91 13.41 5.44 21.95
C ARG A 91 12.03 4.79 22.13
N VAL A 92 11.42 4.35 21.03
CA VAL A 92 10.10 3.69 21.02
C VAL A 92 10.08 2.53 20.04
N THR A 93 9.24 1.52 20.30
CA THR A 93 8.98 0.48 19.30
C THR A 93 8.10 1.04 18.18
N VAL A 94 8.21 0.46 16.98
CA VAL A 94 7.38 0.86 15.84
C VAL A 94 5.90 0.54 16.10
N GLU A 95 5.62 -0.58 16.74
CA GLU A 95 4.28 -0.95 17.20
C GLU A 95 3.66 0.13 18.11
N GLU A 96 4.39 0.56 19.15
CA GLU A 96 3.93 1.59 20.09
C GLU A 96 3.69 2.93 19.38
N TYR A 97 4.61 3.33 18.48
CA TYR A 97 4.47 4.54 17.68
C TYR A 97 3.17 4.53 16.88
N PHE A 98 2.89 3.46 16.12
CA PHE A 98 1.69 3.37 15.31
C PHE A 98 0.41 3.24 16.14
N GLY A 99 0.44 2.46 17.22
CA GLY A 99 -0.68 2.36 18.15
C GLY A 99 -1.08 3.73 18.70
N ASN A 100 -0.10 4.50 19.16
CA ASN A 100 -0.32 5.85 19.68
C ASN A 100 -0.74 6.86 18.60
N LEU A 101 -0.17 6.77 17.39
CA LEU A 101 -0.54 7.62 16.26
C LEU A 101 -2.01 7.42 15.87
N CYS A 102 -2.46 6.17 15.77
CA CYS A 102 -3.83 5.81 15.38
C CYS A 102 -4.87 6.08 16.48
N ALA A 103 -4.49 5.93 17.76
CA ALA A 103 -5.39 6.17 18.88
C ALA A 103 -5.59 7.67 19.21
N ARG A 104 -4.79 8.56 18.63
CA ARG A 104 -4.79 9.99 18.97
C ARG A 104 -6.04 10.71 18.44
N LYS A 105 -6.61 11.60 19.26
CA LYS A 105 -7.65 12.55 18.83
C LYS A 105 -7.06 13.60 17.89
N LEU A 106 -7.78 13.94 16.82
CA LEU A 106 -7.34 14.93 15.82
C LEU A 106 -7.15 16.35 16.38
N ARG A 107 -7.80 16.69 17.50
CA ARG A 107 -7.60 17.95 18.22
C ARG A 107 -6.50 17.77 19.28
N GLY A 108 -5.32 18.35 19.06
CA GLY A 108 -4.21 18.33 20.02
C GLY A 108 -2.83 18.63 19.42
N LYS A 109 -1.80 18.48 20.26
CA LYS A 109 -0.36 18.61 19.92
C LYS A 109 0.08 17.56 18.89
N SER A 110 1.19 17.82 18.18
CA SER A 110 1.75 16.89 17.17
C SER A 110 2.09 15.54 17.81
N HIS A 111 2.01 14.43 17.07
CA HIS A 111 2.46 13.13 17.59
C HIS A 111 3.93 13.17 18.01
N LEU A 112 4.75 14.00 17.34
CA LEU A 112 6.13 14.25 17.73
C LEU A 112 6.26 14.82 19.14
N ASP A 113 5.28 15.59 19.62
CA ASP A 113 5.32 16.16 20.97
C ASP A 113 5.19 15.06 22.04
N ALA A 114 4.47 13.98 21.77
CA ALA A 114 4.35 12.84 22.69
C ALA A 114 5.66 12.05 22.83
N LEU A 115 6.49 12.10 21.79
CA LEU A 115 7.79 11.44 21.74
C LEU A 115 8.91 12.29 22.35
N ARG A 116 8.67 13.58 22.62
CA ARG A 116 9.70 14.44 23.21
C ARG A 116 10.10 13.97 24.60
N ILE A 117 11.39 14.08 24.90
CA ILE A 117 11.90 13.92 26.25
C ILE A 117 11.61 15.22 27.00
N GLU A 118 10.90 15.13 28.13
CA GLU A 118 10.69 16.28 29.00
C GLU A 118 11.95 16.48 29.84
N HIS A 119 12.62 17.62 29.66
CA HIS A 119 13.67 18.05 30.57
C HIS A 119 12.99 18.69 31.78
N ILE A 120 12.98 17.99 32.92
CA ILE A 120 12.66 18.62 34.20
C ILE A 120 13.81 19.59 34.47
N GLN A 121 13.53 20.90 34.45
CA GLN A 121 14.45 21.89 34.99
C GLN A 121 14.42 21.74 36.52
N ASP A 122 15.54 21.26 37.08
CA ASP A 122 15.84 21.42 38.51
C ASP A 122 16.25 22.87 38.83
#